data_AF-A0A2C5YS63-F1
#
_entry.id   AF-A0A2C5YS63-F1
#
_cell.length_a   1.000
_cell.length_b   1.000
_cell.length_c   1.000
_cell.angle_alpha   90.00
_cell.angle_beta   90.00
_cell.angle_gamma   90.00
#
_symmetry.space_group_name_H-M   'P 1'
#
loop_
_entity.id
_entity.type
_entity.pdbx_description
1 polymer ?
#
loop_
_entity_poly.entity_id
_entity_poly.type
_entity_poly.pdbx_seq_one_letter_code
_entity_poly.pdbx_strand_id
1 'polypeptide(L)'
;MRTACRLETNIRFISGQVTDLGTEIGPAITTLQKLQGAWKNMETDLKGIKDLVEFDTENIPPMLITKPQLQGIVDAWNELKDYASNYIENAYISDEPKSLTIKEYIAELDGALLKIQAMQKAQ
;
A
#
# COMPACT_ATOMS: atom_id res chain seq x y z
N MET A 1 37.16 -0.72 17.49
CA MET A 1 36.03 -0.86 18.46
C MET A 1 34.79 -0.06 18.06
N ARG A 2 34.89 1.26 17.77
CA ARG A 2 33.72 2.08 17.32
C ARG A 2 32.99 1.54 16.09
N THR A 3 33.72 1.09 15.06
CA THR A 3 33.11 0.53 13.83
C THR A 3 32.30 -0.74 14.09
N ALA A 4 32.79 -1.64 14.94
CA ALA A 4 32.08 -2.87 15.31
C ALA A 4 30.78 -2.56 16.07
N CYS A 5 30.82 -1.60 17.01
CA CYS A 5 29.64 -1.18 17.78
C CYS A 5 28.57 -0.50 16.90
N ARG A 6 28.98 0.28 15.89
CA ARG A 6 28.06 0.85 14.88
C ARG A 6 27.42 -0.23 14.01
N LEU A 7 28.21 -1.20 13.56
CA LEU A 7 27.71 -2.33 12.77
C LEU A 7 26.68 -3.14 13.56
N GLU A 8 26.94 -3.44 14.83
CA GLU A 8 25.99 -4.12 15.72
C GLU A 8 24.68 -3.34 15.87
N THR A 9 24.77 -2.02 16.09
CA THR A 9 23.58 -1.15 16.22
C THR A 9 22.74 -1.15 14.95
N ASN A 10 23.39 -1.06 13.78
CA ASN A 10 22.71 -1.07 12.50
C ASN A 10 22.06 -2.42 12.21
N ILE A 11 22.72 -3.54 12.52
CA ILE A 11 22.14 -4.88 12.35
C ILE A 11 20.91 -5.04 13.25
N ARG A 12 20.95 -4.55 14.49
CA ARG A 12 19.76 -4.55 15.37
C ARG A 12 18.63 -3.70 14.80
N PHE A 13 18.94 -2.53 14.27
CA PHE A 13 17.95 -1.66 13.63
C PHE A 13 17.30 -2.33 12.41
N ILE A 14 18.10 -2.87 11.49
CA ILE A 14 17.61 -3.62 10.32
C ILE A 14 16.79 -4.83 10.76
N SER A 15 17.23 -5.56 11.78
CA SER A 15 16.46 -6.69 12.33
C SER A 15 15.09 -6.23 12.84
N GLY A 16 15.02 -5.08 13.50
CA GLY A 16 13.76 -4.46 13.91
C GLY A 16 12.87 -4.14 12.71
N GLN A 17 13.41 -3.46 11.70
CA GLN A 17 12.65 -3.13 10.48
C GLN A 17 12.12 -4.36 9.73
N VAL A 18 12.90 -5.44 9.68
CA VAL A 18 12.46 -6.71 9.07
C VAL A 18 11.35 -7.35 9.88
N THR A 19 11.43 -7.30 11.21
CA THR A 19 10.35 -7.76 12.09
C THR A 19 9.08 -6.94 11.89
N ASP A 20 9.19 -5.61 11.88
CA ASP A 20 8.05 -4.70 11.67
C ASP A 20 7.40 -4.96 10.31
N LEU A 21 8.18 -5.10 9.24
CA LEU A 21 7.67 -5.50 7.93
C LEU A 21 6.94 -6.84 7.98
N GLY A 22 7.52 -7.84 8.67
CA GLY A 22 6.90 -9.14 8.87
C GLY A 22 5.53 -9.06 9.55
N THR A 23 5.37 -8.15 10.51
CA THR A 23 4.10 -7.89 11.21
C THR A 23 3.06 -7.27 10.29
N GLU A 24 3.45 -6.40 9.35
CA GLU A 24 2.53 -5.73 8.41
C GLU A 24 2.07 -6.62 7.25
N ILE A 25 2.84 -7.65 6.87
CA ILE A 25 2.50 -8.55 5.75
C ILE A 25 1.15 -9.27 6.00
N GLY A 26 0.90 -9.77 7.21
CA GLY A 26 -0.32 -10.51 7.52
C GLY A 26 -1.61 -9.68 7.37
N PRO A 27 -1.70 -8.49 7.99
CA PRO A 27 -2.77 -7.53 7.77
C PRO A 27 -2.93 -7.12 6.29
N ALA A 28 -1.82 -6.92 5.56
CA ALA A 28 -1.86 -6.58 4.15
C ALA A 28 -2.49 -7.70 3.30
N ILE A 29 -2.08 -8.96 3.51
CA ILE A 29 -2.70 -10.13 2.86
C ILE A 29 -4.20 -10.20 3.16
N THR A 30 -4.58 -10.02 4.43
CA THR A 30 -5.99 -10.04 4.85
C THR A 30 -6.80 -8.97 4.12
N THR A 31 -6.24 -7.77 3.97
CA THR A 31 -6.87 -6.66 3.25
C THR A 31 -7.05 -6.97 1.77
N LEU A 32 -6.03 -7.53 1.12
CA LEU A 32 -6.09 -7.95 -0.28
C LEU A 32 -7.12 -9.05 -0.52
N GLN A 33 -7.22 -10.03 0.38
CA GLN A 33 -8.23 -11.09 0.29
C GLN A 33 -9.66 -10.54 0.40
N LYS A 34 -9.90 -9.59 1.31
CA LYS A 34 -11.20 -8.91 1.42
C LYS A 34 -11.54 -8.16 0.14
N LEU A 35 -10.57 -7.44 -0.43
CA LEU A 35 -10.75 -6.72 -1.68
C LEU A 35 -11.09 -7.68 -2.83
N GLN A 36 -10.38 -8.81 -2.94
CA GLN A 36 -10.69 -9.85 -3.92
C GLN A 36 -12.10 -10.41 -3.76
N GLY A 37 -12.54 -10.64 -2.52
CA GLY A 37 -13.91 -11.08 -2.21
C GLY A 37 -14.96 -10.05 -2.64
N ALA A 38 -14.72 -8.77 -2.39
CA ALA A 38 -15.60 -7.68 -2.82
C ALA A 38 -15.75 -7.65 -4.35
N TRP A 39 -14.64 -7.74 -5.10
CA TRP A 39 -14.69 -7.81 -6.56
C TRP A 39 -15.48 -9.01 -7.09
N LYS A 40 -15.30 -10.19 -6.48
CA LYS A 40 -16.04 -11.40 -6.86
C LYS A 40 -17.55 -11.28 -6.60
N ASN A 41 -17.93 -10.65 -5.49
CA ASN A 41 -19.35 -10.40 -5.20
C ASN A 41 -19.95 -9.46 -6.26
N MET A 42 -19.26 -8.38 -6.61
CA MET A 42 -19.71 -7.45 -7.66
C MET A 42 -19.85 -8.13 -9.03
N GLU A 43 -18.91 -8.99 -9.41
CA GLU A 43 -19.01 -9.80 -10.63
C GLU A 43 -20.25 -10.70 -10.61
N THR A 44 -20.51 -11.35 -9.47
CA THR A 44 -21.66 -12.25 -9.31
C THR A 44 -22.99 -11.50 -9.42
N ASP A 45 -23.10 -10.34 -8.77
CA ASP A 45 -24.31 -9.52 -8.80
C ASP A 45 -24.58 -9.00 -10.22
N LEU A 46 -23.55 -8.50 -10.92
CA LEU A 46 -23.67 -8.03 -12.30
C LEU A 46 -24.05 -9.16 -13.27
N LYS A 47 -23.48 -10.35 -13.08
CA LYS A 47 -23.84 -11.54 -13.86
C LYS A 47 -25.29 -11.94 -13.60
N GLY A 48 -25.74 -11.93 -12.35
CA GLY A 48 -27.14 -12.20 -12.01
C GLY A 48 -28.11 -11.24 -12.68
N ILE A 49 -27.80 -9.94 -12.69
CA ILE A 49 -28.59 -8.93 -13.42
C ILE A 49 -28.62 -9.23 -14.91
N LYS A 50 -27.47 -9.53 -15.50
CA LYS A 50 -27.36 -9.87 -16.93
C LYS A 50 -28.19 -11.10 -17.28
N ASP A 51 -28.02 -12.19 -16.54
CA ASP A 51 -28.71 -13.46 -16.78
C ASP A 51 -30.23 -13.30 -16.67
N LEU A 52 -30.73 -12.47 -15.74
CA LEU A 52 -32.15 -12.14 -15.62
C LEU A 52 -32.70 -11.37 -16.84
N VAL A 53 -31.91 -10.47 -17.42
CA VAL A 53 -32.30 -9.69 -18.60
C VAL A 53 -32.26 -10.54 -19.87
N GLU A 54 -31.28 -11.43 -20.01
CA GLU A 54 -31.13 -12.29 -21.19
C GLU A 54 -32.15 -13.44 -21.22
N PHE A 55 -32.63 -13.91 -20.06
CA PHE A 55 -33.53 -15.07 -19.96
C PHE A 55 -34.93 -14.83 -20.55
N ASP A 56 -35.47 -13.62 -20.42
CA ASP A 56 -36.79 -13.27 -20.98
C ASP A 56 -36.82 -11.80 -21.44
N THR A 57 -36.28 -11.56 -22.63
CA THR A 57 -36.24 -10.22 -23.25
C THR A 57 -37.63 -9.68 -23.59
N GLU A 58 -38.66 -10.52 -23.64
CA GLU A 58 -40.04 -10.13 -23.94
C GLU A 58 -40.90 -9.92 -22.67
N ASN A 59 -40.58 -10.60 -21.55
CA ASN A 59 -41.11 -10.30 -20.22
C ASN A 59 -39.98 -9.98 -19.23
N ILE A 60 -39.27 -8.87 -19.47
CA ILE A 60 -38.35 -8.34 -18.46
C ILE A 60 -39.17 -8.04 -17.19
N PRO A 61 -38.93 -8.74 -16.07
CA PRO A 61 -39.62 -8.46 -14.83
C PRO A 61 -39.38 -6.99 -14.47
N PRO A 62 -40.40 -6.25 -14.00
CA PRO A 62 -40.19 -4.86 -13.61
C PRO A 62 -39.07 -4.82 -12.59
N MET A 63 -38.01 -4.09 -12.92
CA MET A 63 -36.84 -3.94 -12.09
C MET A 63 -37.28 -3.42 -10.72
N LEU A 64 -37.13 -4.26 -9.69
CA LEU A 64 -37.50 -3.92 -8.31
C LEU A 64 -36.55 -2.87 -7.71
N ILE A 65 -35.42 -2.63 -8.39
CA ILE A 65 -34.47 -1.57 -8.05
C ILE A 65 -35.04 -0.25 -8.57
N THR A 66 -35.37 0.63 -7.64
CA THR A 66 -35.85 1.97 -7.93
C THR A 66 -34.71 2.85 -8.49
N LYS A 67 -35.04 3.88 -9.27
CA LYS A 67 -34.04 4.86 -9.77
C LYS A 67 -33.13 5.43 -8.66
N PRO A 68 -33.62 5.73 -7.44
CA PRO A 68 -32.77 6.10 -6.31
C PRO A 68 -31.74 5.03 -5.89
N GLN A 69 -32.10 3.74 -5.92
CA GLN A 69 -31.18 2.67 -5.57
C GLN A 69 -30.08 2.50 -6.61
N LEU A 70 -30.40 2.66 -7.91
CA LEU A 70 -29.39 2.69 -8.97
C LEU A 70 -28.45 3.88 -8.81
N GLN A 71 -28.98 5.06 -8.49
CA GLN A 71 -28.16 6.24 -8.23
C GLN A 71 -27.22 6.02 -7.04
N GLY A 72 -27.72 5.41 -5.95
CA GLY A 72 -26.87 5.09 -4.79
C GLY A 72 -25.72 4.14 -5.12
N ILE A 73 -25.93 3.17 -6.02
CA ILE A 73 -24.85 2.29 -6.51
C ILE A 73 -23.81 3.12 -7.27
N VAL A 74 -24.25 3.99 -8.19
CA VAL A 74 -23.35 4.87 -8.96
C VAL A 74 -22.55 5.80 -8.05
N ASP A 75 -23.19 6.37 -7.03
CA ASP A 75 -22.55 7.28 -6.08
C ASP A 75 -21.46 6.55 -5.27
N ALA A 76 -21.73 5.33 -4.79
CA ALA A 76 -20.76 4.50 -4.10
C ALA A 76 -19.55 4.12 -4.99
N TRP A 77 -19.78 3.87 -6.28
CA TRP A 77 -18.70 3.64 -7.25
C TRP A 77 -17.82 4.87 -7.46
N ASN A 78 -18.44 6.05 -7.54
CA ASN A 78 -17.70 7.31 -7.66
C ASN A 78 -16.88 7.60 -6.41
N GLU A 79 -17.44 7.37 -5.21
CA GLU A 79 -16.71 7.53 -3.96
C GLU A 79 -15.49 6.60 -3.88
N LEU A 80 -15.64 5.32 -4.25
CA LEU A 80 -14.54 4.37 -4.32
C LEU A 80 -13.45 4.82 -5.30
N LYS A 81 -13.86 5.30 -6.48
CA LYS A 81 -12.94 5.82 -7.50
C LYS A 81 -12.14 7.01 -6.97
N ASP A 82 -12.81 7.99 -6.36
CA ASP A 82 -12.17 9.19 -5.85
C ASP A 82 -11.18 8.87 -4.72
N TYR A 83 -11.56 7.98 -3.82
CA TYR A 83 -10.67 7.49 -2.77
C TYR A 83 -9.41 6.81 -3.34
N ALA A 84 -9.58 5.91 -4.31
CA ALA A 84 -8.48 5.19 -4.93
C ALA A 84 -7.54 6.12 -5.71
N SER A 85 -8.10 7.07 -6.48
CA SER A 85 -7.33 8.09 -7.18
C SER A 85 -6.50 8.94 -6.22
N ASN A 86 -7.12 9.43 -5.14
CA ASN A 86 -6.42 10.21 -4.13
C ASN A 86 -5.30 9.39 -3.44
N TYR A 87 -5.53 8.12 -3.14
CA TYR A 87 -4.49 7.25 -2.60
C TYR A 87 -3.32 7.08 -3.57
N ILE A 88 -3.57 6.81 -4.85
CA ILE A 88 -2.53 6.63 -5.87
C ILE A 88 -1.68 7.90 -6.01
N GLU A 89 -2.31 9.07 -6.03
CA GLU A 89 -1.64 10.36 -6.16
C GLU A 89 -0.72 10.66 -4.95
N ASN A 90 -1.12 10.28 -3.75
CA ASN A 90 -0.41 10.64 -2.52
C ASN A 90 0.52 9.53 -1.97
N ALA A 91 0.36 8.28 -2.40
CA ALA A 91 1.15 7.15 -1.88
C ALA A 91 2.64 7.23 -2.25
N TYR A 92 3.02 8.02 -3.26
CA TYR A 92 4.40 8.13 -3.77
C TYR A 92 5.20 9.34 -3.26
N ILE A 93 4.73 10.07 -2.24
CA ILE A 93 5.44 11.27 -1.73
C ILE A 93 6.48 10.91 -0.64
N SER A 94 7.27 9.85 -0.82
CA SER A 94 8.53 9.72 -0.09
C SER A 94 9.67 9.73 -1.10
N ASP A 95 10.58 10.70 -0.99
CA ASP A 95 11.85 10.67 -1.71
C ASP A 95 12.43 9.26 -1.64
N GLU A 96 12.77 8.68 -2.81
CA GLU A 96 13.31 7.33 -2.89
C GLU A 96 14.45 7.18 -1.85
N PRO A 97 14.36 6.21 -0.92
CA PRO A 97 15.46 5.97 -0.01
C PRO A 97 16.69 5.63 -0.86
N LYS A 98 17.80 6.33 -0.61
CA LYS A 98 19.06 6.06 -1.32
C LYS A 98 19.40 4.57 -1.21
N SER A 99 19.40 3.88 -2.34
CA SER A 99 19.86 2.49 -2.42
C SER A 99 21.38 2.49 -2.27
N LEU A 100 21.86 2.11 -1.08
CA LEU A 100 23.29 2.01 -0.77
C LEU A 100 23.62 0.56 -0.39
N THR A 101 24.75 0.06 -0.89
CA THR A 101 25.32 -1.18 -0.36
C THR A 101 25.86 -0.95 1.05
N ILE A 102 26.00 -2.03 1.82
CA ILE A 102 26.61 -1.98 3.18
C ILE A 102 28.01 -1.33 3.12
N LYS A 103 28.77 -1.56 2.04
CA LYS A 103 30.11 -0.97 1.87
C LYS A 103 30.05 0.54 1.67
N GLU A 104 29.15 1.02 0.80
CA GLU A 104 28.96 2.46 0.56
C GLU A 104 28.45 3.16 1.81
N TYR A 105 27.54 2.54 2.54
CA TYR A 105 27.02 3.06 3.79
C TYR A 105 28.12 3.15 4.87
N ILE A 106 28.98 2.14 5.02
CA ILE A 106 30.14 2.20 5.93
C ILE A 106 31.08 3.35 5.53
N ALA A 107 31.32 3.55 4.23
CA ALA A 107 32.17 4.64 3.75
C ALA A 107 31.57 6.02 4.07
N GLU A 108 30.25 6.22 3.91
CA GLU A 108 29.57 7.45 4.32
C GLU A 108 29.68 7.68 5.83
N LEU A 109 29.45 6.62 6.61
CA LEU A 109 29.54 6.64 8.06
C LEU A 109 30.94 6.99 8.57
N ASP A 110 32.00 6.53 7.90
CA ASP A 110 33.38 6.86 8.24
C ASP A 110 33.75 8.28 7.80
N GLY A 111 33.27 8.72 6.64
CA GLY A 111 33.41 10.11 6.18
C GLY A 111 32.75 11.12 7.13
N ALA A 112 31.56 10.82 7.65
CA ALA A 112 30.87 11.64 8.64
C ALA A 112 31.64 11.72 9.96
N LEU A 113 32.23 10.62 10.42
CA LEU A 113 33.08 10.58 11.61
C LEU A 113 34.31 11.49 11.47
N LEU A 114 34.98 11.42 10.32
CA LEU A 114 36.16 12.26 10.04
C LEU A 114 35.81 13.75 10.07
N LYS A 115 34.65 14.14 9.50
CA LYS A 115 34.17 15.52 9.56
C LYS A 115 33.91 15.99 11.00
N ILE A 116 33.23 15.17 11.80
CA ILE A 116 32.95 15.49 13.21
C ILE A 116 34.26 15.64 14.00
N GLN A 117 35.22 14.75 13.79
CA GLN A 117 36.52 14.82 14.46
C GLN A 117 37.35 16.04 14.03
N ALA A 118 37.29 16.42 12.75
CA ALA A 118 37.94 17.63 12.26
C ALA A 118 37.33 18.89 12.86
N MET A 119 36.00 18.96 12.97
CA MET A 119 35.30 20.08 13.61
C MET A 119 35.62 20.19 15.11
N GLN A 120 35.74 19.07 15.81
CA GLN A 120 36.10 19.05 17.24
C GLN A 120 37.56 19.44 17.51
N LYS A 121 38.47 19.26 16.54
CA LYS A 121 39.87 19.68 16.64
C LYS A 121 40.10 21.15 16.26
N ALA A 122 39.11 21.78 15.64
CA ALA A 122 39.15 23.18 15.21
C ALA A 122 38.52 24.15 16.24
N GLN A 123 37.99 23.63 17.35
CA GLN A 123 37.60 24.36 18.56
C GLN A 123 38.68 24.22 19.63
#